data_AF-A0A659UHC1-F1
#
_entry.id   AF-A0A659UHC1-F1
#
_cell.length_a   1.000
_cell.length_b   1.000
_cell.length_c   1.000
_cell.angle_alpha   90.00
_cell.angle_beta   90.00
_cell.angle_gamma   90.00
#
_symmetry.space_group_name_H-M   'P 1'
#
loop_
_entity.id
_entity.type
_entity.pdbx_description
1 polymer ?
#
loop_
_entity_poly.entity_id
_entity_poly.type
_entity_poly.pdbx_seq_one_letter_code
_entity_poly.pdbx_strand_id
1 'polypeptide(L)'
;ITGFFLVDSLVAGDLKAFRSSLYHLILPAFVLAFANLGIITRQIRASMLDVLQEDYVRTARANGLSRSAVILRHALPNALIPSVTLLGLAFGDLL
;
A
#
# COMPACT_ATOMS: atom_id res chain seq x y z
N ILE A 1 27.38 -16.51 2.57
CA ILE A 1 27.45 -17.52 1.48
C ILE A 1 26.49 -17.15 0.34
N THR A 2 25.48 -16.30 0.56
CA THR A 2 24.62 -15.72 -0.51
C THR A 2 24.84 -14.22 -0.76
N GLY A 3 25.56 -13.53 0.13
CA GLY A 3 25.76 -12.07 0.07
C GLY A 3 24.59 -11.28 0.64
N PHE A 4 23.48 -11.95 0.95
CA PHE A 4 22.28 -11.36 1.54
C PHE A 4 22.19 -11.75 3.03
N PHE A 5 22.49 -10.80 3.91
CA PHE A 5 22.65 -11.05 5.35
C PHE A 5 21.40 -11.63 6.03
N LEU A 6 20.20 -11.31 5.53
CA LEU A 6 18.92 -11.89 6.00
C LEU A 6 18.78 -13.38 5.68
N VAL A 7 19.19 -13.80 4.48
CA VAL A 7 19.09 -15.20 4.05
C VAL A 7 20.19 -16.02 4.72
N ASP A 8 21.40 -15.47 4.77
CA ASP A 8 22.53 -16.12 5.44
C ASP A 8 22.31 -16.30 6.96
N SER A 9 21.65 -15.35 7.63
CA SER A 9 21.32 -15.48 9.07
C SER A 9 20.17 -16.45 9.36
N LEU A 10 19.18 -16.56 8.46
CA LEU A 10 18.09 -17.53 8.57
C LEU A 10 18.59 -18.97 8.34
N VAL A 11 19.48 -19.16 7.36
CA VAL A 11 20.11 -20.47 7.07
C VAL A 11 21.09 -20.87 8.18
N ALA A 12 21.74 -19.91 8.84
CA ALA A 12 22.63 -20.15 9.97
C ALA A 12 21.92 -20.44 11.32
N GLY A 13 20.59 -20.28 11.40
CA GLY A 13 19.82 -20.48 12.62
C GLY A 13 20.03 -19.39 13.70
N ASP A 14 20.68 -18.28 13.36
CA ASP A 14 20.94 -17.19 14.30
C ASP A 14 19.82 -16.15 14.27
N LEU A 15 18.87 -16.33 15.19
CA LEU A 15 17.73 -15.42 15.38
C LEU A 15 18.15 -13.98 15.74
N LYS A 16 19.33 -13.77 16.35
CA LYS A 16 19.81 -12.42 16.70
C LYS A 16 20.33 -11.70 15.46
N ALA A 17 21.10 -12.39 14.62
CA ALA A 17 21.59 -11.85 13.37
C ALA A 17 20.43 -11.51 12.41
N PHE A 18 19.43 -12.39 12.31
CA PHE A 18 18.23 -12.15 11.49
C PHE A 18 17.46 -10.90 11.91
N ARG A 19 17.20 -10.75 13.22
CA ARG A 19 16.52 -9.56 13.76
C ARG A 19 17.32 -8.29 13.51
N SER A 20 18.64 -8.34 13.67
CA SER A 20 19.52 -7.20 13.40
C SER A 20 19.43 -6.78 11.93
N SER A 21 19.61 -7.72 10.99
CA SER A 21 19.53 -7.43 9.55
C SER A 21 18.15 -6.88 9.14
N LEU A 22 17.06 -7.37 9.73
CA LEU A 22 15.72 -6.86 9.45
C LEU A 22 15.55 -5.39 9.90
N TYR A 23 16.06 -5.02 11.08
CA TYR A 23 16.04 -3.63 11.55
C TYR A 23 16.83 -2.68 10.64
N HIS A 24 17.99 -3.13 10.15
CA HIS A 24 18.82 -2.34 9.24
C HIS A 24 18.20 -2.15 7.84
N LEU A 25 17.17 -2.93 7.50
CA LEU A 25 16.45 -2.82 6.23
C LEU A 25 15.09 -2.13 6.35
N ILE A 26 14.38 -2.32 7.47
CA ILE A 26 13.05 -1.73 7.67
C ILE A 26 13.11 -0.21 7.74
N LEU A 27 14.08 0.37 8.45
CA LEU A 27 14.13 1.82 8.64
C LEU A 27 14.38 2.57 7.31
N PRO A 28 15.39 2.21 6.50
CA PRO A 28 15.64 2.89 5.23
C PRO A 28 14.52 2.63 4.22
N ALA A 29 14.01 1.39 4.13
CA ALA A 29 12.92 1.05 3.22
C ALA A 29 11.65 1.83 3.56
N PHE A 30 11.32 1.97 4.84
CA PHE A 30 10.15 2.73 5.27
C PHE A 30 10.30 4.22 4.94
N VAL A 31 11.47 4.83 5.20
CA VAL A 31 11.72 6.24 4.88
C VAL A 31 11.59 6.51 3.38
N LEU A 32 12.16 5.64 2.53
CA LEU A 32 12.06 5.75 1.07
C LEU A 32 10.61 5.58 0.58
N ALA A 33 9.87 4.60 1.13
CA ALA A 33 8.46 4.41 0.81
C ALA A 33 7.60 5.60 1.27
N PHE A 34 7.91 6.18 2.42
CA PHE A 34 7.16 7.30 2.99
C PHE A 34 7.23 8.56 2.13
N ALA A 35 8.35 8.80 1.44
CA ALA A 35 8.51 9.91 0.52
C ALA A 35 7.48 9.87 -0.64
N ASN A 36 7.22 8.69 -1.19
CA ASN A 36 6.27 8.50 -2.30
C ASN A 36 4.82 8.36 -1.84
N LEU A 37 4.59 7.97 -0.59
CA LEU A 37 3.26 7.79 0.00
C LEU A 37 2.41 9.07 -0.05
N GLY A 38 3.01 10.26 0.06
CA GLY A 38 2.27 11.53 0.02
C GLY A 38 1.54 11.76 -1.30
N ILE A 39 2.19 11.45 -2.42
CA ILE A 39 1.63 11.61 -3.78
C ILE A 39 0.49 10.62 -3.97
N ILE A 40 0.73 9.34 -3.64
CA ILE A 40 -0.25 8.26 -3.78
C ILE A 40 -1.47 8.53 -2.90
N THR A 41 -1.28 8.96 -1.65
CA THR A 41 -2.38 9.28 -0.74
C THR A 41 -3.25 10.42 -1.26
N ARG A 42 -2.63 11.47 -1.81
CA ARG A 42 -3.36 12.59 -2.40
C ARG A 42 -4.18 12.14 -3.62
N GLN A 43 -3.61 11.26 -4.45
CA GLN A 43 -4.31 10.70 -5.60
C GLN A 43 -5.50 9.86 -5.19
N ILE A 44 -5.32 8.92 -4.25
CA ILE A 44 -6.40 8.08 -3.72
C ILE A 44 -7.51 8.96 -3.15
N ARG A 45 -7.15 10.02 -2.42
CA ARG A 45 -8.13 10.97 -1.88
C ARG A 45 -8.95 11.66 -2.98
N ALA A 46 -8.31 12.10 -4.07
CA ALA A 46 -9.01 12.72 -5.20
C ALA A 46 -9.97 11.71 -5.85
N SER A 47 -9.50 10.52 -6.20
CA SER A 47 -10.34 9.48 -6.79
C SER A 47 -11.46 9.01 -5.86
N MET A 48 -11.24 8.97 -4.55
CA MET A 48 -12.29 8.68 -3.57
C MET A 48 -13.39 9.75 -3.56
N LEU A 49 -13.04 11.04 -3.74
CA LEU A 49 -14.05 12.10 -3.80
C LEU A 49 -14.94 11.94 -5.04
N ASP A 50 -14.34 11.61 -6.19
CA ASP A 50 -15.07 11.37 -7.44
C ASP A 50 -16.00 10.17 -7.32
N VAL A 51 -15.46 9.03 -6.85
CA VAL A 51 -16.20 7.79 -6.70
C VAL A 51 -17.35 7.91 -5.70
N LEU A 52 -17.17 8.65 -4.60
CA LEU A 52 -18.23 8.83 -3.61
C LEU A 52 -19.43 9.64 -4.13
N GLN A 53 -19.29 10.34 -5.26
CA GLN A 53 -20.38 11.06 -5.94
C GLN A 53 -21.16 10.20 -6.93
N GLU A 54 -20.68 9.00 -7.25
CA GLU A 54 -21.33 8.13 -8.22
C GLU A 54 -22.68 7.58 -7.74
N ASP A 55 -23.57 7.32 -8.70
CA ASP A 55 -24.94 6.91 -8.42
C ASP A 55 -25.03 5.52 -7.77
N TYR A 56 -24.09 4.62 -8.05
CA TYR A 56 -24.04 3.31 -7.39
C TYR A 56 -23.75 3.45 -5.89
N VAL A 57 -22.96 4.45 -5.49
CA VAL A 57 -22.67 4.75 -4.08
C VAL A 57 -23.91 5.33 -3.40
N ARG A 58 -24.63 6.21 -4.09
CA ARG A 58 -25.91 6.76 -3.58
C ARG A 58 -26.95 5.65 -3.42
N THR A 59 -27.04 4.75 -4.39
CA THR A 59 -27.92 3.58 -4.36
C THR A 59 -27.53 2.63 -3.23
N ALA A 60 -26.24 2.35 -3.03
CA ALA A 60 -25.76 1.53 -1.92
C ALA A 60 -26.13 2.12 -0.54
N ARG A 61 -26.03 3.45 -0.38
CA ARG A 61 -26.48 4.13 0.85
C ARG A 61 -27.99 4.07 1.02
N ALA A 62 -28.76 4.24 -0.06
CA ALA A 62 -30.22 4.13 -0.04
C ALA A 62 -30.70 2.71 0.32
N ASN A 63 -29.95 1.69 -0.09
CA ASN A 63 -30.17 0.29 0.30
C ASN A 63 -29.78 -0.03 1.76
N GLY A 64 -29.37 0.95 2.55
CA GLY A 64 -29.09 0.78 3.98
C GLY A 64 -27.72 0.19 4.32
N LEU A 65 -26.77 0.12 3.36
CA LEU A 65 -25.42 -0.33 3.68
C LEU A 65 -24.72 0.64 4.65
N SER A 66 -23.96 0.07 5.59
CA SER A 66 -23.15 0.86 6.51
C SER A 66 -22.09 1.68 5.76
N ARG A 67 -21.76 2.87 6.28
CA ARG A 67 -20.77 3.77 5.65
C ARG A 67 -19.42 3.07 5.44
N SER A 68 -19.00 2.23 6.38
CA SER A 68 -17.78 1.44 6.28
C SER A 68 -17.84 0.39 5.16
N ALA A 69 -18.99 -0.28 4.99
CA ALA A 69 -19.18 -1.23 3.89
C ALA A 69 -19.15 -0.52 2.52
N VAL A 70 -19.80 0.64 2.41
CA VAL A 70 -19.77 1.45 1.18
C VAL A 70 -18.35 1.88 0.84
N ILE A 71 -17.58 2.35 1.82
CA ILE A 71 -16.20 2.79 1.60
C ILE A 71 -15.29 1.61 1.25
N LEU A 72 -15.22 0.59 2.11
CA LEU A 72 -14.23 -0.48 1.98
C LEU A 72 -14.54 -1.47 0.85
N ARG A 73 -15.82 -1.74 0.59
CA ARG A 73 -16.23 -2.79 -0.38
C ARG A 73 -16.55 -2.23 -1.76
N HIS A 74 -16.99 -0.97 -1.84
CA HIS A 74 -17.50 -0.41 -3.10
C HIS A 74 -16.66 0.78 -3.60
N ALA A 75 -16.42 1.80 -2.77
CA ALA A 75 -15.73 3.00 -3.22
C ALA A 75 -14.21 2.82 -3.35
N LEU A 76 -13.58 2.20 -2.34
CA LEU A 76 -12.12 2.07 -2.27
C LEU A 76 -11.54 1.23 -3.42
N PRO A 77 -12.05 0.04 -3.76
CA PRO A 77 -11.53 -0.74 -4.89
C PRO A 77 -11.61 0.02 -6.22
N ASN A 78 -12.68 0.79 -6.45
CA ASN A 78 -12.86 1.58 -7.66
C ASN A 78 -11.98 2.84 -7.69
N ALA A 79 -11.80 3.51 -6.55
CA ALA A 79 -10.92 4.67 -6.44
C ALA A 79 -9.42 4.31 -6.55
N LEU A 80 -9.06 3.06 -6.29
CA LEU A 80 -7.66 2.59 -6.38
C LEU A 80 -7.19 2.31 -7.80
N ILE A 81 -8.09 2.15 -8.78
CA ILE A 81 -7.75 1.84 -10.19
C ILE A 81 -6.59 2.72 -10.72
N PRO A 82 -6.66 4.06 -10.68
CA PRO A 82 -5.57 4.91 -11.16
C PRO A 82 -4.31 4.86 -10.28
N SER A 83 -4.46 4.56 -8.99
CA SER A 83 -3.34 4.51 -8.05
C SER A 83 -2.50 3.24 -8.22
N VAL A 84 -3.12 2.12 -8.61
CA VAL A 84 -2.42 0.86 -8.89
C VAL A 84 -1.45 1.01 -10.07
N THR A 85 -1.84 1.75 -11.10
CA THR A 85 -0.94 2.04 -12.24
C THR A 85 0.28 2.84 -11.80
N LEU A 86 0.09 3.88 -10.98
CA LEU A 86 1.19 4.69 -10.45
C LEU A 86 2.10 3.89 -9.54
N LEU A 87 1.55 2.98 -8.73
CA LEU A 87 2.34 2.03 -7.94
C LEU A 87 3.21 1.17 -8.86
N GLY A 88 2.65 0.62 -9.93
CA GLY A 88 3.41 -0.17 -10.91
C GLY A 88 4.58 0.60 -11.52
N LEU A 89 4.37 1.87 -11.88
CA LEU A 89 5.44 2.75 -12.38
C LEU A 89 6.50 3.01 -11.31
N ALA A 90 6.10 3.33 -10.08
CA ALA A 90 7.03 3.58 -8.97
C ALA A 90 7.87 2.35 -8.60
N PHE A 91 7.31 1.14 -8.74
CA PHE A 91 8.08 -0.10 -8.61
C PHE A 91 9.07 -0.29 -9.76
N GLY A 92 8.71 0.10 -10.98
CA GLY A 92 9.62 0.07 -12.13
C GLY A 92 10.81 1.02 -11.99
N ASP A 93 10.61 2.21 -11.42
CA ASP A 93 11.68 3.18 -11.16
C ASP A 93 12.70 2.69 -10.10
N LEU A 94 12.34 1.70 -9.28
CA LEU A 94 13.20 1.14 -8.22
C LEU A 94 14.04 -0.07 -8.65
N LEU A 95 13.83 -0.59 -9.87
CA LEU A 95 14.59 -1.72 -10.47
C LEU A 95 15.80 -1.23 -11.27
#